data_AF-A0A7X3Z6G0-F1
#
_entry.id   AF-A0A7X3Z6G0-F1
#
_cell.length_a   1.000
_cell.length_b   1.000
_cell.length_c   1.000
_cell.angle_alpha   90.00
_cell.angle_beta   90.00
_cell.angle_gamma   90.00
#
_symmetry.space_group_name_H-M   'P 1'
#
loop_
_entity.id
_entity.type
_entity.pdbx_description
1 polymer ?
#
loop_
_entity_poly.entity_id
_entity_poly.type
_entity_poly.pdbx_seq_one_letter_code
_entity_poly.pdbx_strand_id
1 'polypeptide(L)'
;VLDRDVLIVERFDRVPVGDGKNWCRRQIASALTWTQEDELAAHHIAYSELAEIIRARFRDPAKDLAELYARMCFNILVGNTDDHARNHAGFWDGEMLELTPAYDIAPQKRGTAEANQALNILPGETAAQLVNVLEAVSAFHLSEADAREIIDRLINAICERWTEVCDAAGMEATERTYFAGRQILNPYAFEGFGAVPTLP
;
A
#
# COMPACT_ATOMS: atom_id res chain seq x y z
N VAL A 1 -28.01 -11.30 -10.43
CA VAL A 1 -26.87 -11.66 -9.57
C VAL A 1 -27.46 -12.08 -8.22
N LEU A 2 -27.88 -13.33 -8.11
CA LEU A 2 -28.20 -13.98 -6.84
C LEU A 2 -27.03 -14.95 -6.58
N ASP A 3 -26.69 -15.23 -5.32
CA ASP A 3 -25.62 -16.15 -4.89
C ASP A 3 -24.17 -15.69 -5.16
N ARG A 4 -23.84 -14.43 -4.89
CA ARG A 4 -22.43 -13.97 -4.84
C ARG A 4 -22.13 -13.26 -3.53
N ASP A 5 -20.97 -13.53 -2.97
CA ASP A 5 -20.41 -12.75 -1.87
C ASP A 5 -20.08 -11.33 -2.34
N VAL A 6 -20.31 -10.36 -1.46
CA VAL A 6 -20.05 -8.94 -1.71
C VAL A 6 -19.24 -8.36 -0.56
N LEU A 7 -18.24 -7.55 -0.89
CA LEU A 7 -17.49 -6.76 0.09
C LEU A 7 -18.12 -5.37 0.18
N ILE A 8 -18.53 -4.98 1.39
CA ILE A 8 -19.06 -3.64 1.67
C ILE A 8 -17.99 -2.87 2.43
N VAL A 9 -17.50 -1.79 1.82
CA VAL A 9 -16.47 -0.92 2.40
C VAL A 9 -17.07 0.44 2.72
N GLU A 10 -16.85 0.92 3.94
CA GLU A 10 -17.24 2.27 4.33
C GLU A 10 -16.42 3.31 3.56
N ARG A 11 -17.10 4.33 3.02
CA ARG A 11 -16.44 5.39 2.25
C ARG A 11 -15.81 6.42 3.18
N PHE A 12 -14.48 6.49 3.19
CA PHE A 12 -13.71 7.50 3.95
C PHE A 12 -13.90 8.95 3.45
N ASP A 13 -14.52 9.15 2.28
CA ASP A 13 -14.77 10.47 1.69
C ASP A 13 -16.19 11.00 1.96
N ARG A 14 -16.96 10.32 2.82
CA ARG A 14 -18.30 10.72 3.23
C ARG A 14 -18.28 11.06 4.71
N VAL A 15 -18.77 12.25 5.05
CA VAL A 15 -18.85 12.73 6.44
C VAL A 15 -20.30 13.11 6.74
N PRO A 16 -20.90 12.64 7.84
CA PRO A 16 -22.27 13.01 8.20
C PRO A 16 -22.35 14.49 8.59
N VAL A 17 -23.45 15.14 8.23
CA VAL A 17 -23.72 16.56 8.52
C VAL A 17 -24.98 16.67 9.36
N GLY A 18 -24.92 17.45 10.44
CA GLY A 18 -26.07 17.75 11.29
C GLY A 18 -26.62 16.49 11.99
N ASP A 19 -27.87 16.14 11.72
CA ASP A 19 -28.60 15.03 12.34
C ASP A 19 -28.22 13.63 11.81
N GLY A 20 -27.14 13.53 11.02
CA GLY A 20 -26.62 12.28 10.46
C GLY A 20 -27.43 11.72 9.28
N LYS A 21 -28.49 12.41 8.85
CA LYS A 21 -29.28 12.00 7.67
C LYS A 21 -28.73 12.56 6.36
N ASN A 22 -27.94 13.63 6.44
CA ASN A 22 -27.26 14.24 5.30
C ASN A 22 -25.76 13.97 5.37
N TRP A 23 -25.13 13.92 4.20
CA TRP A 23 -23.72 13.61 4.07
C TRP A 23 -23.05 14.64 3.17
N CYS A 24 -21.87 15.10 3.55
CA CYS A 24 -20.99 15.83 2.67
C CYS A 24 -19.90 14.91 2.12
N ARG A 25 -19.33 15.32 0.99
CA ARG A 25 -18.21 14.64 0.36
C ARG A 25 -16.94 15.47 0.55
N ARG A 26 -15.88 14.85 1.09
CA ARG A 26 -14.53 15.42 0.98
C ARG A 26 -14.04 15.23 -0.45
N GLN A 27 -13.48 16.27 -1.05
CA GLN A 27 -12.91 16.16 -2.39
C GLN A 27 -11.66 15.31 -2.34
N ILE A 28 -11.48 14.46 -3.36
CA ILE A 28 -10.34 13.58 -3.50
C ILE A 28 -9.80 13.72 -4.91
N ALA A 29 -8.48 13.75 -5.04
CA ALA A 29 -7.77 13.55 -6.28
C ALA A 29 -6.84 12.34 -6.12
N SER A 30 -6.72 11.50 -7.16
CA SER A 30 -5.81 10.36 -7.16
C SER A 30 -4.39 10.78 -7.50
N ALA A 31 -3.41 9.94 -7.20
CA ALA A 31 -2.02 10.21 -7.55
C ALA A 31 -1.83 10.35 -9.06
N LEU A 32 -2.59 9.60 -9.88
CA LEU A 32 -2.62 9.80 -11.34
C LEU A 32 -2.99 11.25 -11.73
N THR A 33 -3.88 11.90 -10.98
CA THR A 33 -4.24 13.31 -11.24
C THR A 33 -3.09 14.24 -10.86
N TRP A 34 -2.38 13.95 -9.77
CA TRP A 34 -1.31 14.83 -9.29
C TRP A 34 -0.04 14.73 -10.12
N THR A 35 0.24 13.54 -10.67
CA THR A 35 1.35 13.32 -11.60
C THR A 35 1.09 13.95 -12.97
N GLN A 36 -0.18 14.26 -13.29
CA GLN A 36 -0.62 14.75 -14.61
C GLN A 36 -0.27 13.79 -15.76
N GLU A 37 -0.06 12.52 -15.43
CA GLU A 37 0.22 11.48 -16.40
C GLU A 37 -1.08 10.91 -16.98
N ASP A 38 -0.99 10.38 -18.20
CA ASP A 38 -2.09 9.63 -18.80
C ASP A 38 -2.08 8.15 -18.35
N GLU A 39 -3.15 7.42 -18.68
CA GLU A 39 -3.29 6.02 -18.26
C GLU A 39 -2.21 5.09 -18.82
N LEU A 40 -1.66 5.42 -19.99
CA LEU A 40 -0.66 4.59 -20.66
C LEU A 40 0.74 4.80 -20.07
N ALA A 41 1.03 6.03 -19.62
CA ALA A 41 2.26 6.38 -18.90
C ALA A 41 2.23 5.95 -17.43
N ALA A 42 1.06 5.63 -16.87
CA ALA A 42 0.89 5.29 -15.46
C ALA A 42 1.74 4.08 -14.98
N HIS A 43 2.13 3.18 -15.89
CA HIS A 43 3.01 2.05 -15.60
C HIS A 43 4.48 2.44 -15.33
N HIS A 44 4.84 3.70 -15.54
CA HIS A 44 6.20 4.19 -15.29
C HIS A 44 6.31 5.02 -14.01
N ILE A 45 5.18 5.37 -13.38
CA ILE A 45 5.16 6.19 -12.18
C ILE A 45 5.86 5.44 -11.04
N ALA A 46 6.77 6.13 -10.37
CA ALA A 46 7.48 5.63 -9.21
C ALA A 46 6.96 6.22 -7.90
N TYR A 47 7.05 5.44 -6.83
CA TYR A 47 6.81 5.91 -5.47
C TYR A 47 7.67 7.12 -5.11
N SER A 48 8.93 7.17 -5.56
CA SER A 48 9.80 8.33 -5.38
C SER A 48 9.27 9.60 -6.04
N GLU A 49 8.58 9.49 -7.17
CA GLU A 49 7.95 10.64 -7.84
C GLU A 49 6.72 11.11 -7.08
N LEU A 50 5.93 10.18 -6.52
CA LEU A 50 4.85 10.53 -5.60
C LEU A 50 5.39 11.23 -4.34
N ALA A 51 6.56 10.81 -3.84
CA ALA A 51 7.22 11.45 -2.72
C ALA A 51 7.63 12.91 -3.03
N GLU A 52 8.09 13.22 -4.24
CA GLU A 52 8.33 14.62 -4.67
C GLU A 52 7.06 15.47 -4.59
N ILE A 53 5.94 14.93 -5.09
CA ILE A 53 4.64 15.62 -5.08
C ILE A 53 4.17 15.85 -3.65
N ILE A 54 4.31 14.85 -2.77
CA ILE A 54 3.96 14.97 -1.35
C ILE A 54 4.72 16.14 -0.72
N ARG A 55 6.03 16.25 -0.95
CA ARG A 55 6.83 17.37 -0.43
C ARG A 55 6.37 18.73 -0.89
N ALA A 56 5.92 18.84 -2.13
CA ALA A 56 5.55 20.11 -2.71
C ALA A 56 4.10 20.54 -2.40
N ARG A 57 3.18 19.59 -2.22
CA ARG A 57 1.74 19.85 -2.28
C ARG A 57 0.93 19.34 -1.08
N PHE A 58 1.55 18.66 -0.11
CA PHE A 58 0.83 18.11 1.04
C PHE A 58 1.04 18.94 2.31
N ARG A 59 0.00 18.94 3.15
CA ARG A 59 -0.07 19.74 4.38
C ARG A 59 0.96 19.30 5.43
N ASP A 60 1.22 18.00 5.53
CA ASP A 60 2.23 17.43 6.45
C ASP A 60 3.10 16.41 5.71
N PRO A 61 4.09 16.87 4.91
CA PRO A 61 4.88 15.98 4.08
C PRO A 61 5.66 14.92 4.86
N ALA A 62 6.16 15.24 6.05
CA ALA A 62 6.94 14.27 6.84
C ALA A 62 6.08 13.06 7.23
N LYS A 63 4.86 13.32 7.72
CA LYS A 63 3.89 12.28 8.05
C LYS A 63 3.46 11.50 6.80
N ASP A 64 3.11 12.20 5.73
CA ASP A 64 2.56 11.56 4.52
C ASP A 64 3.62 10.77 3.73
N LEU A 65 4.90 11.17 3.79
CA LEU A 65 6.01 10.39 3.23
C LEU A 65 6.24 9.09 4.01
N ALA A 66 6.25 9.14 5.34
CA ALA A 66 6.40 7.94 6.17
C ALA A 66 5.25 6.95 5.93
N GLU A 67 4.02 7.45 5.78
CA GLU A 67 2.85 6.64 5.45
C GLU A 67 2.92 6.08 4.02
N LEU A 68 3.33 6.87 3.02
CA LEU A 68 3.50 6.37 1.64
C LEU A 68 4.58 5.26 1.59
N TYR A 69 5.69 5.45 2.31
CA TYR A 69 6.74 4.43 2.44
C TYR A 69 6.18 3.15 3.06
N ALA A 70 5.40 3.28 4.15
CA ALA A 70 4.76 2.14 4.81
C ALA A 70 3.79 1.40 3.87
N ARG A 71 3.05 2.09 3.00
CA ARG A 71 2.17 1.46 2.00
C ARG A 71 2.95 0.66 0.96
N MET A 72 4.05 1.22 0.45
CA MET A 72 4.94 0.51 -0.48
C MET A 72 5.48 -0.78 0.16
N CYS A 73 6.01 -0.69 1.39
CA CYS A 73 6.46 -1.85 2.15
C CYS A 73 5.34 -2.88 2.33
N PHE A 74 4.15 -2.42 2.75
CA PHE A 74 3.02 -3.30 3.03
C PHE A 74 2.54 -4.01 1.76
N ASN A 75 2.41 -3.30 0.64
CA ASN A 75 2.03 -3.89 -0.65
C ASN A 75 2.96 -5.03 -1.05
N ILE A 76 4.27 -4.83 -0.92
CA ILE A 76 5.28 -5.87 -1.16
C ILE A 76 5.08 -7.05 -0.20
N LEU A 77 4.96 -6.78 1.11
CA LEU A 77 4.83 -7.80 2.15
C LEU A 77 3.55 -8.63 2.02
N VAL A 78 2.45 -8.08 1.49
CA VAL A 78 1.19 -8.80 1.28
C VAL A 78 0.98 -9.25 -0.17
N GLY A 79 1.97 -9.06 -1.04
CA GLY A 79 1.87 -9.46 -2.44
C GLY A 79 0.78 -8.72 -3.22
N ASN A 80 0.47 -7.49 -2.83
CA ASN A 80 -0.34 -6.57 -3.62
C ASN A 80 0.54 -6.01 -4.75
N THR A 81 0.32 -6.49 -5.97
CA THR A 81 1.09 -6.09 -7.18
C THR A 81 0.25 -5.26 -8.14
N ASP A 82 -0.96 -4.86 -7.74
CA ASP A 82 -1.90 -4.08 -8.54
C ASP A 82 -2.05 -2.65 -7.99
N ASP A 83 -1.05 -2.17 -7.24
CA ASP A 83 -1.01 -0.90 -6.54
C ASP A 83 -0.70 0.30 -7.45
N HIS A 84 -1.54 0.52 -8.46
CA HIS A 84 -1.36 1.60 -9.43
C HIS A 84 -1.58 2.98 -8.81
N ALA A 85 -1.18 4.05 -9.52
CA ALA A 85 -1.37 5.45 -9.11
C ALA A 85 -2.83 5.85 -8.79
N ARG A 86 -3.83 5.05 -9.18
CA ARG A 86 -5.23 5.25 -8.83
C ARG A 86 -5.59 4.79 -7.43
N ASN A 87 -4.79 3.91 -6.84
CA ASN A 87 -5.01 3.34 -5.51
C ASN A 87 -4.38 4.20 -4.41
N HIS A 88 -3.72 5.29 -4.83
CA HIS A 88 -3.22 6.34 -3.96
C HIS A 88 -4.01 7.61 -4.22
N ALA A 89 -4.42 8.28 -3.14
CA ALA A 89 -5.19 9.51 -3.24
C ALA A 89 -5.03 10.36 -1.99
N GLY A 90 -5.57 11.56 -2.08
CA GLY A 90 -5.38 12.62 -1.10
C GLY A 90 -6.61 13.50 -1.10
N PHE A 91 -7.02 13.88 0.10
CA PHE A 91 -8.07 14.85 0.30
C PHE A 91 -7.60 16.22 -0.16
N TRP A 92 -8.42 16.89 -0.94
CA TRP A 92 -8.15 18.24 -1.43
C TRP A 92 -9.03 19.25 -0.71
N ASP A 93 -8.42 20.25 -0.09
CA ASP A 93 -9.13 21.33 0.60
C ASP A 93 -9.26 22.63 -0.21
N GLY A 94 -8.71 22.66 -1.43
CA GLY A 94 -8.64 23.85 -2.28
C GLY A 94 -7.25 24.47 -2.36
N GLU A 95 -6.32 24.07 -1.50
CA GLU A 95 -4.95 24.59 -1.45
C GLU A 95 -3.88 23.49 -1.29
N MET A 96 -4.10 22.55 -0.37
CA MET A 96 -3.16 21.49 -0.03
C MET A 96 -3.85 20.11 -0.03
N LEU A 97 -3.01 19.09 -0.19
CA LEU A 97 -3.42 17.69 -0.09
C LEU A 97 -3.12 17.12 1.30
N GLU A 98 -3.88 16.11 1.70
CA GLU A 98 -3.61 15.23 2.85
C GLU A 98 -3.87 13.79 2.40
N LEU A 99 -2.96 12.84 2.68
CA LEU A 99 -3.12 11.48 2.17
C LEU A 99 -4.41 10.84 2.72
N THR A 100 -5.20 10.21 1.84
CA THR A 100 -6.39 9.46 2.28
C THR A 100 -5.97 8.20 3.03
N PRO A 101 -6.86 7.52 3.77
CA PRO A 101 -6.63 6.14 4.16
C PRO A 101 -6.21 5.27 2.96
N ALA A 102 -5.45 4.21 3.20
CA ALA A 102 -5.14 3.23 2.17
C ALA A 102 -6.42 2.46 1.77
N TYR A 103 -6.55 2.11 0.50
CA TYR A 103 -7.69 1.38 -0.04
C TYR A 103 -7.25 0.52 -1.21
N ASP A 104 -8.14 -0.38 -1.65
CA ASP A 104 -7.92 -1.29 -2.76
C ASP A 104 -6.64 -2.14 -2.62
N ILE A 105 -6.45 -2.69 -1.43
CA ILE A 105 -5.35 -3.61 -1.14
C ILE A 105 -5.86 -5.04 -1.38
N ALA A 106 -5.41 -5.63 -2.48
CA ALA A 106 -5.82 -6.96 -2.89
C ALA A 106 -4.58 -7.79 -3.28
N PRO A 107 -4.12 -8.71 -2.40
CA PRO A 107 -3.08 -9.67 -2.74
C PRO A 107 -3.41 -10.42 -4.05
N GLN A 108 -2.48 -10.40 -5.01
CA GLN A 108 -2.70 -11.01 -6.31
C GLN A 108 -2.24 -12.47 -6.33
N LYS A 109 -2.92 -13.30 -7.14
CA LYS A 109 -2.48 -14.69 -7.37
C LYS A 109 -1.14 -14.67 -8.11
N ARG A 110 -0.19 -15.48 -7.66
CA ARG A 110 1.13 -15.60 -8.27
C ARG A 110 1.28 -16.91 -9.03
N GLY A 111 1.82 -16.84 -10.24
CA GLY A 111 2.24 -18.01 -11.03
C GLY A 111 3.72 -18.37 -10.85
N THR A 112 4.52 -17.43 -10.34
CA THR A 112 5.98 -17.52 -10.18
C THR A 112 6.39 -17.05 -8.78
N ALA A 113 7.63 -17.36 -8.38
CA ALA A 113 8.19 -16.87 -7.11
C ALA A 113 8.41 -15.35 -7.15
N GLU A 114 9.00 -14.86 -8.24
CA GLU A 114 9.25 -13.44 -8.51
C GLU A 114 7.95 -12.68 -8.78
N ALA A 115 7.94 -11.40 -8.42
CA ALA A 115 6.86 -10.48 -8.77
C ALA A 115 7.33 -9.03 -8.84
N ASN A 116 6.59 -8.24 -9.61
CA ASN A 116 6.84 -6.82 -9.81
C ASN A 116 5.69 -5.99 -9.23
N GLN A 117 5.98 -4.81 -8.70
CA GLN A 117 4.99 -3.81 -8.30
C GLN A 117 4.41 -3.10 -9.52
N ALA A 118 3.19 -2.59 -9.39
CA ALA A 118 2.54 -1.82 -10.46
C ALA A 118 3.09 -0.41 -10.55
N LEU A 119 3.29 0.23 -9.38
CA LEU A 119 4.14 1.41 -9.26
C LEU A 119 5.60 0.98 -9.12
N ASN A 120 6.49 1.68 -9.82
CA ASN A 120 7.91 1.48 -9.65
C ASN A 120 8.31 1.91 -8.22
N ILE A 121 9.31 1.26 -7.61
CA ILE A 121 9.86 1.67 -6.32
C ILE A 121 10.71 2.94 -6.54
N LEU A 122 11.69 2.82 -7.41
CA LEU A 122 12.46 3.88 -8.05
C LEU A 122 12.24 3.79 -9.56
N PRO A 123 12.46 4.85 -10.35
CA PRO A 123 12.22 4.79 -11.79
C PRO A 123 12.92 3.61 -12.47
N GLY A 124 12.13 2.71 -13.06
CA GLY A 124 12.62 1.49 -13.72
C GLY A 124 12.86 0.28 -12.81
N GLU A 125 12.78 0.44 -11.49
CA GLU A 125 12.87 -0.65 -10.52
C GLU A 125 11.46 -1.09 -10.10
N THR A 126 11.11 -2.34 -10.40
CA THR A 126 9.77 -2.89 -10.14
C THR A 126 9.81 -4.13 -9.28
N ALA A 127 10.97 -4.76 -9.06
CA ALA A 127 11.06 -5.99 -8.30
C ALA A 127 10.57 -5.75 -6.87
N ALA A 128 9.56 -6.54 -6.48
CA ALA A 128 8.89 -6.41 -5.18
C ALA A 128 9.76 -6.97 -4.05
N GLN A 129 10.87 -6.27 -3.77
CA GLN A 129 11.89 -6.66 -2.80
C GLN A 129 12.19 -5.54 -1.81
N LEU A 130 12.36 -5.88 -0.53
CA LEU A 130 12.63 -4.92 0.54
C LEU A 130 14.00 -4.24 0.40
N VAL A 131 14.97 -4.87 -0.28
CA VAL A 131 16.26 -4.22 -0.59
C VAL A 131 16.07 -2.98 -1.48
N ASN A 132 15.20 -3.06 -2.48
CA ASN A 132 14.88 -1.92 -3.37
C ASN A 132 14.16 -0.81 -2.58
N VAL A 133 13.33 -1.20 -1.62
CA VAL A 133 12.66 -0.25 -0.71
C VAL A 133 13.65 0.46 0.20
N LEU A 134 14.72 -0.22 0.66
CA LEU A 134 15.81 0.40 1.41
C LEU A 134 16.63 1.37 0.54
N GLU A 135 16.86 1.04 -0.73
CA GLU A 135 17.54 1.95 -1.67
C GLU A 135 16.75 3.25 -1.90
N ALA A 136 15.41 3.17 -1.89
CA ALA A 136 14.53 4.31 -2.09
C ALA A 136 14.40 5.25 -0.88
N VAL A 137 14.91 4.88 0.31
CA VAL A 137 14.68 5.57 1.60
C VAL A 137 14.91 7.09 1.54
N SER A 138 15.98 7.51 0.87
CA SER A 138 16.33 8.93 0.76
C SER A 138 15.26 9.76 0.05
N ALA A 139 14.54 9.17 -0.92
CA ALA A 139 13.44 9.83 -1.61
C ALA A 139 12.25 10.14 -0.68
N PHE A 140 12.16 9.50 0.48
CA PHE A 140 11.10 9.70 1.48
C PHE A 140 11.55 10.54 2.67
N HIS A 141 12.78 11.07 2.65
CA HIS A 141 13.36 11.84 3.75
C HIS A 141 13.37 11.09 5.10
N LEU A 142 13.48 9.76 5.03
CA LEU A 142 13.64 8.90 6.20
C LEU A 142 15.12 8.57 6.39
N SER A 143 15.51 8.26 7.63
CA SER A 143 16.78 7.56 7.86
C SER A 143 16.63 6.07 7.57
N GLU A 144 17.74 5.36 7.31
CA GLU A 144 17.69 3.90 7.17
C GLU A 144 17.15 3.23 8.45
N ALA A 145 17.42 3.80 9.63
CA ALA A 145 16.91 3.30 10.90
C ALA A 145 15.37 3.40 10.96
N ASP A 146 14.80 4.56 10.61
CA ASP A 146 13.34 4.75 10.60
C ASP A 146 12.66 3.85 9.57
N ALA A 147 13.29 3.69 8.40
CA ALA A 147 12.80 2.81 7.34
C ALA A 147 12.76 1.34 7.79
N ARG A 148 13.82 0.86 8.45
CA ARG A 148 13.86 -0.48 9.04
C ARG A 148 12.81 -0.64 10.14
N GLU A 149 12.64 0.35 11.01
CA GLU A 149 11.60 0.33 12.05
C GLU A 149 10.20 0.21 11.44
N ILE A 150 9.91 0.92 10.34
CA ILE A 150 8.64 0.79 9.61
C ILE A 150 8.45 -0.64 9.08
N ILE A 151 9.47 -1.20 8.42
CA ILE A 151 9.41 -2.55 7.84
C ILE A 151 9.19 -3.59 8.95
N ASP A 152 9.97 -3.53 10.03
CA ASP A 152 9.89 -4.46 11.16
C ASP A 152 8.52 -4.38 11.85
N ARG A 153 8.00 -3.17 12.05
CA ARG A 153 6.66 -2.97 12.61
C ARG A 153 5.56 -3.60 11.75
N LEU A 154 5.66 -3.48 10.42
CA LEU A 154 4.70 -4.09 9.49
C LEU A 154 4.79 -5.62 9.52
N ILE A 155 6.00 -6.17 9.48
CA ILE A 155 6.24 -7.61 9.58
C ILE A 155 5.66 -8.16 10.89
N ASN A 156 5.98 -7.51 12.02
CA ASN A 156 5.50 -7.94 13.33
C ASN A 156 3.97 -7.89 13.40
N ALA A 157 3.35 -6.80 12.91
CA ALA A 157 1.91 -6.69 12.86
C ALA A 157 1.25 -7.80 12.02
N ILE A 158 1.82 -8.14 10.86
CA ILE A 158 1.32 -9.24 10.01
C ILE A 158 1.42 -10.57 10.78
N CYS A 159 2.57 -10.87 11.37
CA CYS A 159 2.79 -12.12 12.10
C CYS A 159 1.88 -12.25 13.33
N GLU A 160 1.77 -11.20 14.14
CA GLU A 160 0.99 -11.19 15.39
C GLU A 160 -0.51 -11.27 15.13
N ARG A 161 -0.99 -10.66 14.04
CA ARG A 161 -2.43 -10.58 13.72
C ARG A 161 -2.91 -11.67 12.77
N TRP A 162 -2.01 -12.46 12.19
CA TRP A 162 -2.34 -13.45 11.16
C TRP A 162 -3.50 -14.35 11.55
N THR A 163 -3.41 -15.04 12.70
CA THR A 163 -4.44 -15.98 13.16
C THR A 163 -5.77 -15.28 13.38
N GLU A 164 -5.76 -14.13 14.08
CA GLU A 164 -6.96 -13.34 14.37
C GLU A 164 -7.67 -12.88 13.09
N VAL A 165 -6.92 -12.38 12.11
CA VAL A 165 -7.46 -11.92 10.83
C VAL A 165 -8.01 -13.08 10.01
N CYS A 166 -7.30 -14.20 9.94
CA CYS A 166 -7.77 -15.40 9.25
C CYS A 166 -9.04 -15.99 9.89
N ASP A 167 -9.13 -15.98 11.23
CA ASP A 167 -10.32 -16.40 11.96
C ASP A 167 -11.51 -15.48 11.66
N ALA A 168 -11.30 -14.17 11.71
CA ALA A 168 -12.33 -13.17 11.39
C ALA A 168 -12.80 -13.25 9.93
N ALA A 169 -11.90 -13.60 9.01
CA ALA A 169 -12.21 -13.84 7.61
C ALA A 169 -12.87 -15.20 7.34
N GLY A 170 -12.98 -16.07 8.36
CA GLY A 170 -13.54 -17.41 8.21
C GLY A 170 -12.67 -18.37 7.40
N MET A 171 -11.36 -18.11 7.30
CA MET A 171 -10.46 -18.90 6.47
C MET A 171 -10.20 -20.29 7.03
N GLU A 172 -10.32 -21.30 6.18
CA GLU A 172 -9.94 -22.67 6.49
C GLU A 172 -8.41 -22.84 6.57
N ALA A 173 -7.94 -23.90 7.23
CA ALA A 173 -6.50 -24.16 7.39
C ALA A 173 -5.76 -24.31 6.04
N THR A 174 -6.43 -24.87 5.03
CA THR A 174 -5.92 -25.00 3.66
C THR A 174 -5.72 -23.65 2.99
N GLU A 175 -6.64 -22.71 3.20
CA GLU A 175 -6.54 -21.34 2.68
C GLU A 175 -5.43 -20.56 3.38
N ARG A 176 -5.31 -20.67 4.71
CA ARG A 176 -4.21 -20.04 5.47
C ARG A 176 -2.86 -20.51 4.95
N THR A 177 -2.71 -21.82 4.80
CA THR A 177 -1.49 -22.44 4.24
C THR A 177 -1.25 -22.01 2.79
N TYR A 178 -2.31 -21.77 2.02
CA TYR A 178 -2.19 -21.29 0.65
C TYR A 178 -1.64 -19.86 0.59
N PHE A 179 -2.08 -18.95 1.47
CA PHE A 179 -1.62 -17.56 1.45
C PHE A 179 -0.26 -17.34 2.15
N ALA A 180 -0.02 -18.06 3.25
CA ALA A 180 1.19 -17.92 4.06
C ALA A 180 2.45 -18.31 3.28
N GLY A 181 3.43 -17.40 3.22
CA GLY A 181 4.69 -17.60 2.50
C GLY A 181 4.54 -17.63 0.98
N ARG A 182 3.33 -17.39 0.43
CA ARG A 182 3.07 -17.33 -1.02
C ARG A 182 2.63 -15.95 -1.47
N GLN A 183 1.51 -15.45 -0.96
CA GLN A 183 1.09 -14.08 -1.20
C GLN A 183 1.59 -13.19 -0.07
N ILE A 184 1.43 -13.67 1.17
CA ILE A 184 1.76 -12.92 2.38
C ILE A 184 3.12 -13.38 2.88
N LEU A 185 4.03 -12.45 3.10
CA LEU A 185 5.43 -12.67 3.46
C LEU A 185 6.15 -13.64 2.52
N ASN A 186 5.99 -13.44 1.20
CA ASN A 186 6.67 -14.26 0.20
C ASN A 186 8.20 -14.15 0.32
N PRO A 187 8.97 -15.26 0.30
CA PRO A 187 10.43 -15.24 0.39
C PRO A 187 11.14 -14.30 -0.58
N TYR A 188 10.62 -14.14 -1.80
CA TYR A 188 11.18 -13.25 -2.81
C TYR A 188 11.31 -11.79 -2.31
N ALA A 189 10.36 -11.33 -1.49
CA ALA A 189 10.41 -9.99 -0.92
C ALA A 189 11.61 -9.76 0.01
N PHE A 190 12.17 -10.83 0.57
CA PHE A 190 13.24 -10.79 1.57
C PHE A 190 14.61 -11.13 0.99
N GLU A 191 14.72 -11.50 -0.29
CA GLU A 191 16.00 -11.83 -0.91
C GLU A 191 16.98 -10.64 -0.77
N GLY A 192 18.15 -10.90 -0.20
CA GLY A 192 19.15 -9.87 0.11
C GLY A 192 18.82 -8.97 1.32
N PHE A 193 17.59 -8.98 1.84
CA PHE A 193 17.19 -8.17 2.98
C PHE A 193 17.41 -8.87 4.32
N GLY A 194 16.99 -10.14 4.44
CA GLY A 194 17.06 -10.85 5.72
C GLY A 194 16.29 -12.17 5.75
N ALA A 195 16.07 -12.69 6.96
CA ALA A 195 15.32 -13.93 7.15
C ALA A 195 13.82 -13.71 6.91
N VAL A 196 13.17 -14.71 6.32
CA VAL A 196 11.72 -14.71 6.09
C VAL A 196 11.02 -15.15 7.38
N PRO A 197 10.09 -14.35 7.94
CA PRO A 197 9.27 -14.76 9.07
C PRO A 197 8.37 -15.94 8.70
N THR A 198 8.08 -16.80 9.67
CA THR A 198 7.10 -17.89 9.50
C THR A 198 5.76 -17.48 10.11
N LEU A 199 4.69 -17.56 9.31
CA LEU A 199 3.34 -17.32 9.82
C LEU A 199 2.80 -18.59 10.53
N PRO A 200 2.06 -18.42 11.63
CA PRO A 200 1.47 -19.53 12.38
C PRO A 200 0.33 -20.23 11.63
#